data_AF-A0A9W9NPI6-F1
#
_entry.id   AF-A0A9W9NPI6-F1
#
_cell.length_a   1.000
_cell.length_b   1.000
_cell.length_c   1.000
_cell.angle_alpha   90.00
_cell.angle_beta   90.00
_cell.angle_gamma   90.00
#
_symmetry.space_group_name_H-M   'P 1'
#
loop_
_entity.id
_entity.type
_entity.pdbx_description
1 polymer ?
#
loop_
_entity_poly.entity_id
_entity_poly.type
_entity_poly.pdbx_seq_one_letter_code
_entity_poly.pdbx_strand_id
1 'polypeptide(L)' 'MTTFVHMVAVIGPPGPPSPDAIKQVLLQSTLEGALPPVLIDAISRSPDGLRALRNLKYTHFAGAPLPSTTVQLLHMYR' A
#
# COMPACT_ATOMS: atom_id res chain seq x y z
N MET A 1 -13.31 -13.24 -9.65
CA MET A 1 -11.94 -13.81 -9.49
C MET A 1 -10.97 -12.75 -9.97
N THR A 2 -10.16 -12.16 -9.09
CA THR A 2 -9.14 -11.18 -9.50
C THR A 2 -7.94 -11.93 -10.07
N THR A 3 -7.81 -11.91 -11.40
CA THR A 3 -6.69 -12.52 -12.10
C THR A 3 -5.57 -11.49 -12.19
N PHE A 4 -4.47 -11.73 -11.47
CA PHE A 4 -3.28 -10.92 -11.60
C PHE A 4 -2.35 -11.56 -12.64
N VAL A 5 -2.43 -11.11 -13.88
CA VAL A 5 -1.70 -11.71 -15.01
C VAL A 5 -0.34 -11.03 -15.17
N HIS A 6 0.74 -11.80 -15.30
CA HIS A 6 2.13 -11.31 -15.45
C HIS A 6 2.64 -10.41 -14.30
N MET A 7 2.28 -10.68 -13.04
CA MET A 7 2.85 -9.97 -11.88
C MET A 7 3.72 -10.85 -11.00
N VAL A 8 4.65 -10.22 -10.28
CA VAL A 8 5.35 -10.84 -9.14
C VAL A 8 4.61 -10.45 -7.87
N ALA A 9 4.13 -11.44 -7.12
CA ALA A 9 3.51 -11.22 -5.82
C ALA A 9 4.55 -11.27 -4.70
N VAL A 10 4.65 -10.20 -3.92
CA VAL A 10 5.41 -10.18 -2.67
C VAL A 10 4.46 -10.60 -1.55
N ILE A 11 4.64 -11.81 -1.02
CA ILE A 11 3.84 -12.34 0.07
C ILE A 11 4.61 -12.14 1.37
N GLY A 12 3.98 -11.48 2.33
CA GLY A 12 4.56 -11.25 3.65
C GLY A 12 4.70 -12.55 4.47
N PRO A 13 5.44 -12.50 5.59
CA PRO A 13 5.56 -13.62 6.51
C PRO A 13 4.18 -14.04 7.07
N PRO A 14 4.04 -15.27 7.60
CA PRO A 14 2.79 -15.75 8.16
C PRO A 14 2.31 -14.85 9.32
N GLY A 15 1.03 -14.44 9.25
CA GLY A 15 0.38 -13.55 10.20
C GLY A 15 0.15 -12.13 9.67
N PRO A 16 -0.55 -11.26 10.42
CA PRO A 16 -0.76 -9.88 10.01
C PRO A 16 0.58 -9.13 10.01
N PRO A 17 1.02 -8.56 8.88
CA PRO A 17 2.27 -7.80 8.84
C PRO A 17 2.13 -6.50 9.66
N SER A 18 3.19 -6.12 10.37
CA SER A 18 3.22 -4.83 11.07
C SER A 18 3.34 -3.67 10.07
N PRO A 19 2.80 -2.47 10.39
CA PRO A 19 2.95 -1.30 9.53
C PRO A 19 4.40 -0.98 9.16
N ASP A 20 5.34 -1.17 10.09
CA ASP A 20 6.76 -0.89 9.83
C ASP A 20 7.42 -1.92 8.92
N ALA A 21 7.05 -3.20 9.01
CA ALA A 21 7.49 -4.22 8.06
C ALA A 21 7.01 -3.88 6.64
N ILE A 22 5.77 -3.40 6.49
CA ILE A 22 5.23 -3.01 5.18
C ILE A 22 5.93 -1.76 4.65
N LYS A 23 6.20 -0.77 5.51
CA LYS A 23 6.99 0.41 5.11
C LYS A 23 8.38 -0.01 4.62
N GLN A 24 9.07 -0.90 5.32
CA GLN A 24 10.36 -1.42 4.88
C GLN A 24 10.27 -2.09 3.52
N VAL A 25 9.26 -2.95 3.32
CA VAL A 25 9.02 -3.58 2.02
C VAL A 25 8.77 -2.51 0.94
N LEU A 26 7.89 -1.53 1.17
CA LEU A 26 7.60 -0.48 0.19
C LEU A 26 8.81 0.41 -0.13
N LEU A 27 9.69 0.64 0.84
CA LEU A 27 10.89 1.46 0.64
C LEU A 27 12.05 0.68 -0.01
N GLN A 28 12.15 -0.63 0.24
CA GLN A 28 13.28 -1.46 -0.20
C GLN A 28 12.98 -2.25 -1.48
N SER A 29 11.73 -2.32 -1.91
CA SER A 29 11.32 -3.06 -3.10
C SER A 29 10.77 -2.15 -4.19
N THR A 30 10.82 -2.64 -5.43
CA THR A 30 10.21 -2.01 -6.60
C THR A 30 8.75 -2.45 -6.75
N LEU A 31 7.96 -2.31 -5.69
CA LEU A 31 6.52 -2.60 -5.75
C LEU A 31 5.82 -1.61 -6.67
N GLU A 32 5.03 -2.14 -7.60
CA GLU A 32 4.32 -1.31 -8.58
C GLU A 32 2.87 -1.02 -8.16
N GLY A 33 2.28 -1.88 -7.32
CA GLY A 33 0.95 -1.65 -6.77
C GLY A 33 0.35 -2.84 -6.00
N ALA A 34 -0.89 -2.60 -5.55
CA ALA A 34 -1.78 -3.45 -4.75
C ALA A 34 -1.49 -3.53 -3.23
N LEU A 35 -2.37 -2.92 -2.42
CA LEU A 35 -2.34 -3.03 -0.95
C LEU A 35 -3.78 -3.10 -0.38
N PRO A 36 -4.01 -3.88 0.70
CA PRO A 36 -5.24 -3.82 1.47
C PRO A 36 -5.54 -2.41 1.98
N PRO A 37 -6.82 -1.96 1.98
CA PRO A 37 -7.22 -0.63 2.44
C PRO A 37 -6.72 -0.26 3.85
N VAL A 38 -6.76 -1.21 4.79
CA VAL A 38 -6.28 -1.02 6.17
C VAL A 38 -4.79 -0.68 6.24
N LEU A 39 -3.99 -1.25 5.34
CA LEU A 39 -2.56 -0.99 5.28
C LEU A 39 -2.27 0.36 4.63
N ILE A 40 -3.00 0.71 3.57
CA ILE A 40 -2.92 2.05 2.95
C ILE A 40 -3.22 3.13 3.99
N ASP A 41 -4.31 2.96 4.75
CA ASP A 41 -4.66 3.92 5.81
C ASP A 41 -3.57 4.00 6.88
N ALA A 42 -3.12 2.87 7.44
CA ALA A 42 -2.10 2.85 8.48
C ALA A 42 -0.77 3.52 8.03
N ILE A 43 -0.34 3.28 6.79
CA ILE A 43 0.92 3.81 6.25
C ILE A 43 0.80 5.32 5.96
N SER A 44 -0.37 5.76 5.47
CA SER A 44 -0.64 7.17 5.16
C SER A 44 -0.56 8.11 6.37
N ARG A 45 -0.65 7.57 7.59
CA ARG A 45 -0.54 8.35 8.84
C ARG A 45 0.88 8.83 9.14
N SER A 46 1.87 8.40 8.37
CA SER A 46 3.27 8.81 8.53
C SER A 46 3.80 9.51 7.27
N PRO A 47 4.61 10.58 7.39
CA PRO A 47 5.17 11.28 6.23
C PRO A 47 6.01 10.39 5.31
N ASP A 48 6.82 9.49 5.87
CA ASP A 48 7.63 8.55 5.10
C ASP A 48 6.77 7.46 4.44
N GLY A 49 5.68 7.06 5.08
CA GLY A 49 4.70 6.17 4.48
C GLY A 49 3.99 6.81 3.29
N LEU A 50 3.62 8.09 3.37
CA LEU A 50 3.06 8.84 2.23
C LEU A 50 4.06 8.92 1.06
N ARG A 51 5.34 9.16 1.35
CA ARG A 51 6.41 9.12 0.33
C ARG A 51 6.54 7.74 -0.31
N ALA A 52 6.50 6.68 0.49
CA ALA A 52 6.55 5.31 -0.02
C ALA A 52 5.35 4.98 -0.92
N LEU A 53 4.14 5.39 -0.52
CA LEU A 53 2.92 5.22 -1.33
C LEU A 53 2.94 6.05 -2.61
N ARG A 54 3.58 7.23 -2.61
CA ARG A 54 3.75 8.07 -3.80
C ARG A 54 4.59 7.38 -4.89
N ASN A 55 5.57 6.57 -4.50
CA ASN A 55 6.45 5.86 -5.44
C ASN A 55 5.74 4.70 -6.15
N LEU A 56 4.55 4.30 -5.70
CA LEU A 56 3.76 3.27 -6.38
C LEU A 56 3.21 3.82 -7.70
N LYS A 57 3.36 3.01 -8.77
CA LYS A 57 2.79 3.34 -10.09
C LYS A 57 1.27 3.45 -10.02
N TYR A 58 0.64 2.52 -9.30
CA TYR A 58 -0.80 2.53 -9.06
C TYR A 58 -1.15 1.99 -7.67
N THR A 59 -2.25 2.50 -7.12
CA THR A 59 -2.82 1.98 -5.87
C THR A 59 -4.10 1.23 -6.20
N HIS A 60 -4.04 -0.10 -6.17
CA HIS A 60 -5.19 -0.98 -6.27
C HIS A 60 -5.53 -1.48 -4.86
N PHE A 61 -6.76 -1.30 -4.41
CA PHE A 61 -7.23 -1.83 -3.13
C PHE A 61 -8.59 -2.51 -3.32
N ALA A 62 -8.82 -3.58 -2.56
CA ALA A 62 -10.05 -4.35 -2.59
C ALA A 62 -10.30 -4.99 -1.23
N GLY A 63 -11.52 -5.51 -1.02
CA GLY A 63 -11.91 -6.25 0.18
C GLY A 63 -12.42 -5.40 1.34
N ALA A 64 -12.26 -4.07 1.30
CA ALA A 64 -12.88 -3.12 2.22
C ALA A 64 -12.93 -1.70 1.59
N PRO A 65 -13.80 -0.80 2.08
CA PRO A 65 -13.75 0.60 1.70
C PRO A 65 -12.47 1.28 2.22
N LEU A 66 -11.90 2.17 1.42
CA LEU A 66 -10.82 3.05 1.85
C LEU A 66 -11.41 4.32 2.47
N PRO A 67 -10.96 4.78 3.64
CA PRO A 67 -11.46 6.00 4.25
C PRO A 67 -11.23 7.22 3.33
N SER A 68 -12.22 8.12 3.27
CA SER A 68 -12.13 9.34 2.46
C SER A 68 -10.99 10.26 2.88
N THR A 69 -10.66 10.29 4.17
CA THR A 69 -9.51 11.01 4.73
C THR A 69 -8.19 10.50 4.15
N THR A 70 -8.01 9.19 4.05
CA THR A 70 -6.84 8.56 3.42
C THR A 70 -6.73 8.94 1.94
N VAL A 71 -7.85 8.93 1.21
CA VAL A 71 -7.89 9.32 -0.20
C VAL A 71 -7.48 10.77 -0.38
N GLN A 72 -7.96 11.67 0.48
CA GLN A 72 -7.58 13.09 0.45
C GLN A 72 -6.08 13.28 0.70
N LEU A 73 -5.51 12.56 1.68
CA LEU A 73 -4.07 12.61 1.96
C LEU A 73 -3.25 12.15 0.75
N LEU A 74 -3.64 11.05 0.12
CA LEU A 74 -2.97 10.53 -1.09
C LEU A 74 -3.07 11.50 -2.28
N HIS A 75 -4.21 12.17 -2.44
CA HIS A 75 -4.40 13.16 -3.49
C HIS A 75 -3.58 14.43 -3.26
N MET A 76 -3.41 14.86 -2.01
CA MET A 76 -2.61 16.05 -1.67
C MET A 76 -1.11 15.80 -1.82
N TYR A 77 -0.65 14.56 -1.67
CA TYR A 77 0.77 14.19 -1.70
C TYR A 77 1.30 13.70 -3.05
N ARG A 78 0.46 13.66 -4.10
CA ARG A 78 0.86 13.28 -5.47
C ARG A 78 1.35 14.49 -6.25
#